data_AF-A0A8I2FVR5-F1
#
_entry.id   AF-A0A8I2FVR5-F1
#
_cell.length_a   1.000
_cell.length_b   1.000
_cell.length_c   1.000
_cell.angle_alpha   90.00
_cell.angle_beta   90.00
_cell.angle_gamma   90.00
#
_symmetry.space_group_name_H-M   'P 1'
#
loop_
_entity.id
_entity.type
_entity.pdbx_description
1 polymer ?
#
loop_
_entity_poly.entity_id
_entity_poly.type
_entity_poly.pdbx_seq_one_letter_code
_entity_poly.pdbx_strand_id
1 'polypeptide(L)'
;MNNSLRDHRGHREFPHSPYSPHSTHSPILREVAQLFSTFQTPSQFLPVKGGPAVGGFSTVEDLFNYARALMGNKLVSKETVELLTTAKPELNSPNYGYGFGITKRGNETVVGHSGGFSGISSTLRIYKKSGYVYAVMSNYSGGMFLVHSKLVELLKPHTLQK
;
A
#
# COMPACT_ATOMS: atom_id res chain seq x y z
N MET A 1 -37.18 -50.77 -31.55
CA MET A 1 -38.05 -49.59 -31.37
C MET A 1 -37.48 -48.73 -30.25
N ASN A 2 -37.28 -47.44 -30.56
CA ASN A 2 -36.91 -46.28 -29.72
C ASN A 2 -35.49 -46.25 -29.12
N ASN A 3 -34.51 -45.53 -29.70
CA ASN A 3 -34.21 -44.08 -29.82
C ASN A 3 -33.73 -43.37 -28.53
N SER A 4 -32.47 -42.89 -28.56
CA SER A 4 -31.99 -41.53 -28.18
C SER A 4 -30.47 -41.58 -27.88
N LEU A 5 -29.58 -41.51 -28.89
CA LEU A 5 -28.88 -40.31 -29.40
C LEU A 5 -28.04 -39.49 -28.40
N ARG A 6 -26.70 -39.54 -28.62
CA ARG A 6 -25.67 -38.46 -28.67
C ARG A 6 -25.48 -37.59 -27.39
N ASP A 7 -24.30 -37.14 -26.95
CA ASP A 7 -23.05 -36.88 -27.64
C ASP A 7 -21.88 -36.50 -26.69
N HIS A 8 -20.67 -36.66 -27.22
CA HIS A 8 -19.50 -35.77 -27.12
C HIS A 8 -18.68 -35.52 -25.83
N ARG A 9 -17.42 -35.95 -25.97
CA ARG A 9 -16.13 -35.26 -25.72
C ARG A 9 -15.38 -35.62 -24.44
N GLY A 10 -14.15 -36.07 -24.68
CA GLY A 10 -13.25 -36.65 -23.69
C GLY A 10 -12.63 -35.67 -22.72
N HIS A 11 -12.50 -36.14 -21.49
CA HIS A 11 -11.69 -35.54 -20.45
C HIS A 11 -10.34 -36.26 -20.41
N ARG A 12 -9.26 -35.52 -20.69
CA ARG A 12 -7.89 -35.95 -20.41
C ARG A 12 -7.61 -35.69 -18.93
N GLU A 13 -7.43 -36.76 -18.16
CA GLU A 13 -6.91 -36.72 -16.80
C GLU A 13 -5.39 -36.47 -16.82
N PHE A 14 -4.91 -35.55 -15.98
CA PHE A 14 -3.48 -35.30 -15.76
C PHE A 14 -3.01 -36.03 -14.50
N PRO A 15 -1.79 -36.60 -14.49
CA PRO A 15 -1.33 -37.48 -13.42
C PRO A 15 -0.95 -36.73 -12.14
N HIS A 16 -1.30 -37.33 -11.00
CA HIS A 16 -0.90 -36.90 -9.67
C HIS A 16 0.61 -37.11 -9.43
N SER A 17 1.29 -36.08 -8.94
CA SER A 17 2.67 -36.17 -8.43
C SER A 17 2.65 -36.35 -6.90
N PRO A 18 3.31 -37.38 -6.33
CA PRO A 18 3.34 -37.60 -4.89
C PRO A 18 4.46 -36.79 -4.22
N TYR A 19 4.10 -35.73 -3.51
CA TYR A 19 4.99 -35.11 -2.53
C TYR A 19 4.71 -35.71 -1.15
N SER A 20 5.67 -36.46 -0.60
CA SER A 20 5.66 -36.95 0.78
C SER A 20 6.65 -36.11 1.61
N PRO A 21 6.25 -35.48 2.73
CA PRO A 21 7.17 -34.73 3.58
C PRO A 21 7.74 -35.62 4.69
N HIS A 22 9.06 -35.84 4.70
CA HIS A 22 9.78 -36.31 5.88
C HIS A 22 10.49 -35.14 6.59
N SER A 23 10.52 -35.22 7.93
CA SER A 23 10.85 -34.23 8.96
C SER A 23 12.28 -33.64 8.85
N THR A 24 12.59 -32.45 9.37
CA THR A 24 12.96 -32.24 10.79
C THR A 24 12.77 -30.79 11.32
N HIS A 25 12.06 -30.69 12.45
CA HIS A 25 12.27 -29.87 13.66
C HIS A 25 12.58 -28.35 13.63
N SER A 26 11.56 -27.53 13.91
CA SER A 26 11.57 -26.48 14.97
C SER A 26 10.12 -25.98 15.23
N PRO A 27 9.54 -26.10 16.45
CA PRO A 27 8.14 -25.72 16.69
C PRO A 27 7.89 -24.21 16.77
N ILE A 28 8.94 -23.39 16.94
CA ILE A 28 8.79 -21.97 17.33
C ILE A 28 8.54 -21.06 16.12
N LEU A 29 8.87 -21.50 14.90
CA LEU A 29 8.69 -20.69 13.69
C LEU A 29 7.33 -20.84 13.01
N ARG A 30 6.47 -21.77 13.48
CA ARG A 30 5.10 -21.89 12.96
C ARG A 30 4.12 -20.96 13.65
N GLU A 31 4.36 -20.56 14.90
CA GLU A 31 3.45 -19.70 15.65
C GLU A 31 3.52 -18.24 15.20
N VAL A 32 4.69 -17.76 14.76
CA VAL A 32 4.87 -16.36 14.31
C VAL A 32 4.27 -16.13 12.91
N ALA A 33 4.21 -17.16 12.07
CA ALA A 33 3.56 -17.08 10.76
C ALA A 33 2.03 -17.28 10.85
N GLN A 34 1.54 -18.03 11.85
CA GLN A 34 0.11 -18.29 12.02
C GLN A 34 -0.66 -17.10 12.62
N LEU A 35 0.01 -16.17 13.32
CA LEU A 35 -0.66 -14.98 13.89
C LEU A 35 -1.07 -13.93 12.84
N PHE A 36 -0.51 -13.99 11.61
CA PHE A 36 -0.89 -13.09 10.52
C PHE A 36 -2.13 -13.56 9.72
N SER A 37 -2.69 -14.74 10.03
CA SER A 37 -3.88 -15.26 9.35
C SER A 37 -5.18 -15.07 10.12
N THR A 38 -5.25 -14.19 11.12
CA THR A 38 -6.55 -13.74 11.63
C THR A 38 -7.17 -12.83 10.57
N PHE A 39 -7.77 -13.45 9.55
CA PHE A 39 -8.60 -12.82 8.54
C PHE A 39 -9.76 -12.09 9.24
N GLN A 40 -9.56 -10.83 9.60
CA GLN A 40 -10.65 -9.90 9.40
C GLN A 40 -10.71 -9.67 7.89
N THR A 41 -11.64 -10.38 7.24
CA THR A 41 -12.10 -9.97 5.92
C THR A 41 -12.40 -8.48 6.02
N PRO A 42 -11.82 -7.62 5.16
CA PRO A 42 -12.36 -6.29 4.97
C PRO A 42 -13.87 -6.47 4.82
N SER A 43 -14.69 -5.68 5.53
CA SER A 43 -16.15 -5.75 5.42
C SER A 43 -16.53 -5.94 3.96
N GLN A 44 -17.49 -6.84 3.68
CA GLN A 44 -17.83 -7.49 2.40
C GLN A 44 -17.98 -6.61 1.12
N PHE A 45 -17.65 -5.32 1.18
CA PHE A 45 -17.53 -4.39 0.07
C PHE A 45 -16.10 -3.87 -0.04
N LEU A 46 -15.27 -4.56 -0.82
CA LEU A 46 -14.07 -3.91 -1.36
C LEU A 46 -14.53 -2.84 -2.37
N PRO A 47 -13.92 -1.63 -2.36
CA PRO A 47 -14.23 -0.62 -3.36
C PRO A 47 -13.95 -1.15 -4.77
N VAL A 48 -14.70 -0.65 -5.77
CA VAL A 48 -14.52 -1.02 -7.18
C VAL A 48 -13.05 -0.89 -7.55
N LYS A 49 -12.47 -1.98 -8.04
CA LYS A 49 -11.06 -2.02 -8.41
C LYS A 49 -10.78 -1.02 -9.53
N GLY A 50 -9.76 -0.19 -9.33
CA GLY A 50 -9.28 0.75 -10.36
C GLY A 50 -10.02 2.09 -10.43
N GLY A 51 -10.84 2.44 -9.43
CA GLY A 51 -11.37 3.80 -9.34
C GLY A 51 -10.25 4.83 -9.16
N PRO A 52 -10.36 6.04 -9.77
CA PRO A 52 -9.29 7.03 -9.76
C PRO A 52 -9.05 7.67 -8.38
N ALA A 53 -10.06 7.68 -7.50
CA ALA A 53 -9.96 8.22 -6.15
C ALA A 53 -9.75 7.13 -5.07
N VAL A 54 -10.38 5.96 -5.26
CA VAL A 54 -10.37 4.82 -4.33
C VAL A 54 -10.41 3.53 -5.16
N GLY A 55 -9.77 2.46 -4.67
CA GLY A 55 -9.74 1.17 -5.36
C GLY A 55 -8.39 0.81 -5.99
N GLY A 56 -7.33 1.56 -5.65
CA GLY A 56 -5.95 1.16 -5.91
C GLY A 56 -5.51 0.03 -4.97
N PHE A 57 -4.83 -0.97 -5.53
CA PHE A 57 -4.23 -2.09 -4.80
C PHE A 57 -2.73 -2.07 -5.03
N SER A 58 -1.96 -2.25 -3.96
CA SER A 58 -0.50 -2.13 -4.00
C SER A 58 0.12 -2.85 -2.79
N THR A 59 1.46 -2.86 -2.73
CA THR A 59 2.26 -3.32 -1.59
C THR A 59 3.02 -2.15 -0.96
N VAL A 60 3.59 -2.34 0.23
CA VAL A 60 4.43 -1.32 0.87
C VAL A 60 5.67 -1.04 0.02
N GLU A 61 6.25 -2.08 -0.56
CA GLU A 61 7.40 -2.04 -1.46
C GLU A 61 7.09 -1.25 -2.74
N ASP A 62 5.93 -1.47 -3.35
CA ASP A 62 5.50 -0.72 -4.53
C ASP A 62 5.31 0.76 -4.23
N LEU A 63 4.67 1.12 -3.10
CA LEU A 63 4.50 2.51 -2.69
C LEU A 63 5.83 3.20 -2.39
N PHE A 64 6.78 2.48 -1.79
CA PHE A 64 8.14 2.98 -1.56
C PHE A 64 8.89 3.21 -2.88
N ASN A 65 8.82 2.25 -3.80
CA ASN A 65 9.43 2.37 -5.14
C ASN A 65 8.80 3.48 -5.96
N TYR A 66 7.47 3.63 -5.91
CA TYR A 66 6.73 4.73 -6.51
C TYR A 66 7.25 6.08 -6.01
N ALA A 67 7.35 6.27 -4.69
CA ALA A 67 7.84 7.50 -4.11
C ALA A 67 9.26 7.85 -4.57
N ARG A 68 10.16 6.86 -4.58
CA ARG A 68 11.54 7.05 -5.07
C ARG A 68 11.59 7.36 -6.57
N ALA A 69 10.79 6.69 -7.38
CA ALA A 69 10.74 6.94 -8.82
C ALA A 69 10.13 8.31 -9.13
N LEU A 70 9.09 8.71 -8.40
CA LEU A 70 8.46 10.03 -8.53
C LEU A 70 9.45 11.14 -8.15
N MET A 71 10.02 11.11 -6.94
CA MET A 71 10.98 12.14 -6.51
C MET A 71 12.29 12.12 -7.30
N GLY A 72 12.63 10.98 -7.90
CA GLY A 72 13.76 10.82 -8.82
C GLY A 72 13.45 11.25 -10.26
N ASN A 73 12.30 11.85 -10.54
CA ASN A 73 11.86 12.32 -11.86
C ASN A 73 11.86 11.22 -12.94
N LYS A 74 11.67 9.95 -12.54
CA LYS A 74 11.62 8.82 -13.46
C LYS A 74 10.23 8.58 -14.04
N LEU A 75 9.20 9.01 -13.32
CA LEU A 75 7.80 8.84 -13.72
C LEU A 75 7.28 10.03 -14.53
N VAL A 76 7.71 11.24 -14.15
CA VAL A 76 7.32 12.51 -14.77
C VAL A 76 8.48 13.51 -14.63
N SER A 77 8.40 14.64 -15.35
CA SER A 77 9.44 15.68 -15.30
C SER A 77 9.57 16.31 -13.91
N LYS A 78 10.72 16.94 -13.64
CA LYS A 78 10.96 17.63 -12.37
C LYS A 78 9.92 18.73 -12.12
N GLU A 79 9.58 19.49 -13.15
CA GLU A 79 8.58 20.56 -13.10
C GLU A 79 7.20 19.98 -12.75
N THR A 80 6.88 18.80 -13.28
CA THR A 80 5.64 18.09 -12.96
C THR A 80 5.64 17.60 -11.51
N VAL A 81 6.74 17.04 -11.01
CA VAL A 81 6.86 16.64 -9.59
C VAL A 81 6.66 17.84 -8.67
N GLU A 82 7.28 18.98 -8.99
CA GLU A 82 7.10 20.22 -8.24
C GLU A 82 5.65 20.70 -8.29
N LEU A 83 5.01 20.65 -9.47
CA LEU A 83 3.61 21.02 -9.64
C LEU A 83 2.66 20.17 -8.80
N LEU A 84 2.84 18.84 -8.80
CA LEU A 84 2.02 17.89 -8.03
C LEU A 84 2.20 18.09 -6.52
N THR A 85 3.41 18.40 -6.08
CA THR A 85 3.79 18.44 -4.65
C THR A 85 3.85 19.85 -4.05
N THR A 86 3.25 20.84 -4.73
CA THR A 86 3.14 22.22 -4.26
C THR A 86 1.69 22.57 -3.93
N ALA A 87 1.48 23.26 -2.81
CA ALA A 87 0.15 23.62 -2.34
C ALA A 87 -0.53 24.59 -3.33
N LYS A 88 -1.86 24.56 -3.36
CA LYS A 88 -2.69 25.36 -4.26
C LYS A 88 -3.61 26.30 -3.47
N PRO A 89 -3.08 27.28 -2.70
CA PRO A 89 -3.91 28.23 -1.97
C PRO A 89 -4.86 29.02 -2.87
N GLU A 90 -4.48 29.25 -4.13
CA GLU A 90 -5.33 29.87 -5.17
C GLU A 90 -6.56 29.02 -5.52
N LEU A 91 -6.54 27.71 -5.22
CA LEU A 91 -7.67 26.78 -5.34
C LEU A 91 -8.29 26.47 -3.97
N ASN A 92 -8.12 27.35 -2.99
CA ASN A 92 -8.57 27.17 -1.61
C ASN A 92 -8.00 25.89 -0.95
N SER A 93 -6.79 25.48 -1.35
CA SER A 93 -6.11 24.26 -0.91
C SER A 93 -4.71 24.58 -0.31
N PRO A 94 -4.65 25.26 0.85
CA PRO A 94 -3.40 25.83 1.38
C PRO A 94 -2.35 24.79 1.79
N ASN A 95 -2.76 23.54 2.01
CA ASN A 95 -1.90 22.44 2.44
C ASN A 95 -2.03 21.20 1.53
N TYR A 96 -2.46 21.39 0.28
CA TYR A 96 -2.73 20.28 -0.63
C TYR A 96 -2.36 20.65 -2.07
N GLY A 97 -1.60 19.78 -2.73
CA GLY A 97 -1.26 19.85 -4.15
C GLY A 97 -2.15 18.95 -4.99
N TYR A 98 -1.68 18.51 -6.16
CA TYR A 98 -2.46 17.59 -6.99
C TYR A 98 -2.28 16.14 -6.51
N GLY A 99 -3.14 15.72 -5.57
CA GLY A 99 -3.14 14.37 -4.99
C GLY A 99 -2.19 14.17 -3.80
N PHE A 100 -1.57 15.24 -3.32
CA PHE A 100 -0.61 15.20 -2.22
C PHE A 100 -1.00 16.19 -1.12
N GLY A 101 -1.21 15.68 0.09
CA GLY A 101 -1.19 16.50 1.30
C GLY A 101 0.23 16.97 1.58
N ILE A 102 0.34 18.21 2.05
CA ILE A 102 1.61 18.89 2.29
C ILE A 102 1.63 19.33 3.75
N THR A 103 2.69 18.98 4.47
CA THR A 103 2.88 19.34 5.87
C THR A 103 4.28 19.90 6.06
N LYS A 104 4.37 21.08 6.67
CA LYS A 104 5.65 21.67 7.10
C LYS A 104 6.00 21.15 8.49
N ARG A 105 7.25 20.71 8.67
CA ARG A 105 7.82 20.27 9.96
C ARG A 105 9.19 20.90 10.13
N GLY A 106 9.25 22.09 10.75
CA GLY A 106 10.49 22.87 10.78
C GLY A 106 10.96 23.22 9.37
N ASN A 107 12.20 22.86 9.04
CA ASN A 107 12.78 23.08 7.72
C ASN A 107 12.44 21.98 6.71
N GLU A 108 11.67 20.97 7.13
CA GLU A 108 11.25 19.86 6.30
C GLU A 108 9.87 20.09 5.67
N THR A 109 9.73 19.67 4.42
CA THR A 109 8.44 19.59 3.73
C THR A 109 8.10 18.14 3.50
N VAL A 110 7.05 17.68 4.15
CA VAL A 110 6.54 16.31 4.00
C VAL A 110 5.37 16.33 3.04
N VAL A 111 5.44 15.49 2.00
CA VAL A 111 4.37 15.30 1.03
C VAL A 111 3.91 13.84 1.02
N GLY A 112 2.66 13.60 0.68
CA GLY A 112 2.13 12.24 0.59
C GLY A 112 0.61 12.20 0.68
N HIS A 113 0.07 11.00 0.90
CA HIS A 113 -1.37 10.85 1.05
C HIS A 113 -1.69 9.78 2.09
N SER A 114 -2.89 9.85 2.65
CA SER A 114 -3.44 8.80 3.51
C SER A 114 -4.65 8.19 2.80
N GLY A 115 -4.80 6.88 2.89
CA GLY A 115 -5.95 6.15 2.35
C GLY A 115 -6.63 5.38 3.47
N GLY A 116 -7.95 5.28 3.41
CA GLY A 116 -8.71 4.54 4.39
C GLY A 116 -10.05 4.10 3.85
N PHE A 117 -10.47 2.91 4.26
CA PHE A 117 -11.81 2.39 4.03
C PHE A 117 -12.19 1.50 5.21
N SER A 118 -13.42 1.01 5.25
CA SER A 118 -13.83 0.06 6.30
C SER A 118 -12.92 -1.18 6.29
N GLY A 119 -12.22 -1.40 7.39
CA GLY A 119 -11.29 -2.52 7.57
C GLY A 119 -9.87 -2.29 7.04
N ILE A 120 -9.54 -1.13 6.46
CA ILE A 120 -8.20 -0.87 5.92
C ILE A 120 -7.73 0.56 6.18
N SER A 121 -6.43 0.75 6.37
CA SER A 121 -5.81 2.08 6.45
C SER A 121 -4.40 2.08 5.90
N SER A 122 -3.97 3.21 5.32
CA SER A 122 -2.65 3.37 4.74
C SER A 122 -2.16 4.81 4.75
N THR A 123 -0.84 4.99 4.70
CA THR A 123 -0.23 6.28 4.40
C THR A 123 1.09 6.11 3.67
N LEU A 124 1.38 7.05 2.76
CA LEU A 124 2.70 7.29 2.20
C LEU A 124 3.16 8.69 2.66
N ARG A 125 4.42 8.79 3.08
CA ARG A 125 5.05 10.05 3.49
C ARG A 125 6.45 10.15 2.90
N ILE A 126 6.75 11.31 2.33
CA ILE A 126 7.98 11.63 1.60
C ILE A 126 8.52 12.94 2.17
N TYR A 127 9.71 12.91 2.73
CA TYR A 127 10.40 14.05 3.33
C TYR A 127 11.35 14.62 2.28
N LYS A 128 11.03 15.80 1.71
CA LYS A 128 11.70 16.32 0.52
C LYS A 128 13.16 16.72 0.76
N LYS A 129 13.49 17.26 1.94
CA LYS A 129 14.85 17.72 2.29
C LYS A 129 15.73 16.57 2.76
N SER A 130 15.26 15.78 3.74
CA SER A 130 16.03 14.68 4.33
C SER A 130 16.03 13.39 3.49
N GLY A 131 15.12 13.26 2.53
CA GLY A 131 15.01 12.08 1.67
C GLY A 131 14.35 10.86 2.34
N TYR A 132 13.87 10.98 3.58
CA TYR A 132 13.15 9.88 4.22
C TYR A 132 11.82 9.59 3.51
N VAL A 133 11.56 8.31 3.28
CA VAL A 133 10.31 7.81 2.72
C VAL A 133 9.83 6.65 3.55
N TYR A 134 8.54 6.63 3.89
CA TYR A 134 7.91 5.45 4.45
C TYR A 134 6.48 5.29 3.96
N ALA A 135 6.06 4.04 3.88
CA ALA A 135 4.67 3.64 3.70
C ALA A 135 4.24 2.73 4.86
N VAL A 136 3.00 2.88 5.30
CA VAL A 136 2.37 2.01 6.31
C VAL A 136 1.04 1.57 5.74
N MET A 137 0.74 0.27 5.84
CA MET A 137 -0.54 -0.32 5.46
C MET A 137 -1.04 -1.22 6.59
N SER A 138 -2.35 -1.26 6.78
CA SER A 138 -3.00 -2.05 7.83
C SER A 138 -4.33 -2.60 7.31
N ASN A 139 -4.59 -3.86 7.65
CA ASN A 139 -5.86 -4.57 7.49
C ASN A 139 -6.82 -4.32 8.67
N TYR A 140 -6.63 -3.21 9.38
CA TYR A 140 -7.55 -2.70 10.39
C TYR A 140 -7.86 -1.24 10.11
N SER A 141 -9.12 -0.84 10.32
CA SER A 141 -9.50 0.57 10.33
C SER A 141 -8.63 1.34 11.33
N GLY A 142 -7.91 2.35 10.84
CA GLY A 142 -7.06 3.19 11.67
C GLY A 142 -5.80 2.54 12.26
N GLY A 143 -5.54 1.25 12.05
CA GLY A 143 -4.36 0.57 12.59
C GLY A 143 -3.02 1.22 12.16
N MET A 144 -3.01 1.88 11.01
CA MET A 144 -1.86 2.66 10.52
C MET A 144 -1.49 3.84 11.44
N PHE A 145 -2.43 4.43 12.19
CA PHE A 145 -2.21 5.70 12.92
C PHE A 145 -1.16 5.59 14.02
N LEU A 146 -1.09 4.46 14.72
CA LEU A 146 -0.12 4.24 15.79
C LEU A 146 1.30 4.20 15.25
N VAL A 147 1.52 3.42 14.18
CA VAL A 147 2.82 3.31 13.52
C VAL A 147 3.24 4.65 12.91
N HIS A 148 2.32 5.32 12.21
CA HIS A 148 2.58 6.65 11.65
C HIS A 148 3.00 7.66 12.73
N SER A 149 2.29 7.69 13.86
CA SER A 149 2.56 8.62 14.96
C SER A 149 3.95 8.38 15.55
N LYS A 150 4.32 7.12 15.76
CA LYS A 150 5.65 6.79 16.27
C LYS A 150 6.76 7.13 15.28
N LEU A 151 6.57 6.87 13.99
CA LEU A 151 7.52 7.25 12.95
C LEU A 151 7.72 8.77 12.90
N VAL A 152 6.64 9.55 12.98
CA VAL A 152 6.72 11.01 13.06
C VAL A 152 7.53 11.45 14.26
N GLU A 153 7.29 10.86 15.44
CA GLU A 153 8.05 11.16 16.66
C GLU A 153 9.55 10.88 16.49
N LEU A 154 9.92 9.71 15.96
CA LEU A 154 11.31 9.30 15.74
C LEU A 154 12.03 10.19 14.72
N LEU A 155 11.30 10.73 13.74
CA LEU A 155 11.87 11.60 12.71
C LEU A 155 11.97 13.07 13.12
N LYS A 156 11.26 13.51 14.17
CA LYS A 156 11.28 14.92 14.63
C LYS A 156 12.69 15.53 14.74
N PRO A 157 13.69 14.89 15.39
CA PRO A 157 15.03 15.47 15.53
C PRO A 157 15.70 15.78 14.19
N HIS A 158 15.39 15.00 13.16
CA HIS A 158 15.96 15.14 11.81
C HIS A 158 15.25 16.19 10.95
N THR A 159 14.05 16.61 11.35
CA THR A 159 13.28 17.66 10.63
C THR A 159 13.54 19.08 11.12
N LEU A 160 14.15 19.22 12.31
CA LEU A 160 14.36 20.51 12.97
C LEU A 160 15.79 21.06 12.86
N GLN A 161 16.73 20.29 12.29
CA GLN A 161 18.12 20.74 12.17
C GLN A 161 18.25 21.81 11.07
N LYS A 162 18.92 22.91 11.43
CA LYS A 162 19.16 24.10 10.60
C LYS A 162 20.05 23.74 9.42
#